data_AF-A0A7Y6U7T9-F1
#
_entry.id   AF-A0A7Y6U7T9-F1
#
_cell.length_a   1.000
_cell.length_b   1.000
_cell.length_c   1.000
_cell.angle_alpha   90.00
_cell.angle_beta   90.00
_cell.angle_gamma   90.00
#
_symmetry.space_group_name_H-M   'P 1'
#
loop_
_entity.id
_entity.type
_entity.pdbx_description
1 polymer ?
#
loop_
_entity_poly.entity_id
_entity_poly.type
_entity_poly.pdbx_seq_one_letter_code
_entity_poly.pdbx_strand_id
1 'polypeptide(L)'
;MAIKDQCNNCKLFDGNICRAHNTLPNYNQTSCEGYSKKGINLDKKEDSSIMSDSAFHQPKVNNSNTNSTTLIPQELGMFSHPFSFKGRIRRLEFGISLIIFTIWAIIVNIATEDPDIEGGSAVLLLLSYIPALWFYWAQLCKRFHDRGCSGTYIFFLLIPIYNLYLICMQIFADGDKFENEYGPDPKGRN
;
A
#
# COMPACT_ATOMS: atom_id res chain seq x y z
N MET A 1 29.28 5.90 -16.81
CA MET A 1 28.09 6.61 -16.27
C MET A 1 27.31 5.60 -15.43
N ALA A 2 26.61 6.04 -14.38
CA ALA A 2 26.00 5.11 -13.43
C ALA A 2 24.72 5.67 -12.79
N ILE A 3 23.82 4.80 -12.35
CA ILE A 3 22.65 5.18 -11.55
C ILE A 3 23.13 5.55 -10.13
N LYS A 4 22.68 6.69 -9.61
CA LYS A 4 23.08 7.20 -8.28
C LYS A 4 22.85 6.18 -7.16
N ASP A 5 21.71 5.51 -7.17
CA ASP A 5 21.37 4.49 -6.16
C ASP A 5 22.22 3.22 -6.26
N GLN A 6 22.64 2.87 -7.48
CA GLN A 6 23.57 1.76 -7.67
C GLN A 6 24.98 2.13 -7.18
N CYS A 7 25.46 3.36 -7.39
CA CYS A 7 26.73 3.80 -6.83
C CYS A 7 26.75 3.70 -5.30
N ASN A 8 25.71 4.18 -4.62
CA ASN A 8 25.63 4.16 -3.16
C ASN A 8 25.65 2.74 -2.57
N ASN A 9 25.09 1.78 -3.30
CA ASN A 9 25.02 0.37 -2.89
C ASN A 9 26.15 -0.51 -3.45
N CYS A 10 27.12 0.09 -4.17
CA CYS A 10 28.24 -0.61 -4.76
C CYS A 10 29.37 -0.82 -3.75
N LYS A 11 30.00 -2.01 -3.74
CA LYS A 11 31.18 -2.33 -2.92
C LYS A 11 32.39 -1.45 -3.24
N LEU A 12 32.46 -0.92 -4.47
CA LEU A 12 33.59 -0.15 -4.97
C LEU A 12 33.44 1.37 -4.78
N PHE A 13 32.35 1.83 -4.17
CA PHE A 13 32.08 3.26 -3.97
C PHE A 13 32.36 3.68 -2.52
N ASP A 14 33.16 4.75 -2.39
CA ASP A 14 33.68 5.26 -1.12
C ASP A 14 32.97 6.54 -0.64
N GLY A 15 31.77 6.81 -1.16
CA GLY A 15 31.00 8.03 -0.87
C GLY A 15 31.33 9.23 -1.76
N ASN A 16 32.59 9.36 -2.20
CA ASN A 16 33.02 10.44 -3.09
C ASN A 16 33.56 9.94 -4.45
N ILE A 17 34.30 8.82 -4.47
CA ILE A 17 35.00 8.34 -5.66
C ILE A 17 34.61 6.88 -5.95
N CYS A 18 34.52 6.52 -7.22
CA CYS A 18 34.39 5.13 -7.66
C CYS A 18 35.77 4.49 -7.80
N ARG A 19 36.10 3.50 -6.97
CA ARG A 19 37.42 2.83 -6.96
C ARG A 19 37.74 2.06 -8.25
N ALA A 20 36.74 1.71 -9.06
CA ALA A 20 36.94 1.03 -10.34
C ALA A 20 37.61 1.92 -11.40
N HIS A 21 37.32 3.24 -11.36
CA HIS A 21 37.78 4.19 -12.37
C HIS A 21 38.56 5.38 -11.77
N ASN A 22 38.77 5.38 -10.44
CA ASN A 22 39.44 6.43 -9.67
C ASN A 22 38.99 7.86 -10.01
N THR A 23 37.70 8.01 -10.32
CA THR A 23 37.06 9.25 -10.77
C THR A 23 35.73 9.46 -10.05
N LEU A 24 35.27 10.71 -10.07
CA LEU A 24 33.93 11.08 -9.61
C LEU A 24 32.88 10.37 -10.48
N PRO A 25 31.87 9.71 -9.88
CA PRO A 25 30.82 9.07 -10.65
C PRO A 25 30.01 10.11 -11.42
N ASN A 26 29.92 9.93 -12.74
CA ASN A 26 28.99 10.69 -13.58
C ASN A 26 27.64 9.96 -13.62
N TYR A 27 26.59 10.61 -13.11
CA TYR A 27 25.27 10.02 -12.96
C TYR A 27 24.44 10.12 -14.24
N ASN A 28 23.84 9.00 -14.66
CA ASN A 28 22.84 8.96 -15.72
C ASN A 28 21.82 7.83 -15.44
N GLN A 29 20.92 7.55 -16.40
CA GLN A 29 19.92 6.48 -16.29
C GLN A 29 20.45 5.09 -16.70
N THR A 30 21.77 4.90 -16.79
CA THR A 30 22.39 3.64 -17.27
C THR A 30 23.18 2.98 -16.15
N SER A 31 23.02 1.66 -16.01
CA SER A 31 23.80 0.86 -15.06
C SER A 31 25.27 0.79 -15.49
N CYS A 32 26.19 0.82 -14.52
CA CYS A 32 27.63 0.65 -14.78
C CYS A 32 27.97 -0.84 -14.90
N GLU A 33 28.85 -1.21 -15.83
CA GLU A 33 29.30 -2.59 -16.06
C GLU A 33 30.06 -3.18 -14.86
N GLY A 34 30.71 -2.34 -14.04
CA GLY A 34 31.47 -2.75 -12.85
C GLY A 34 30.66 -2.80 -11.55
N TYR A 35 29.32 -2.75 -11.62
CA TYR A 35 28.48 -2.73 -10.42
C TYR A 35 28.54 -4.06 -9.65
N SER A 36 28.91 -3.99 -8.37
CA SER A 36 28.88 -5.13 -7.44
C SER A 36 28.19 -4.73 -6.15
N LYS A 37 27.04 -5.32 -5.86
CA LYS A 37 26.21 -5.01 -4.68
C LYS A 37 26.95 -5.39 -3.39
N LYS A 38 26.92 -4.52 -2.38
CA LYS A 38 27.36 -4.88 -1.02
C LYS A 38 26.53 -6.07 -0.52
N GLY A 39 27.19 -7.17 -0.17
CA GLY A 39 26.53 -8.33 0.43
C GLY A 39 25.92 -7.93 1.77
N ILE A 40 24.72 -8.43 2.07
CA ILE A 40 24.07 -8.25 3.36
C ILE A 40 24.80 -9.18 4.33
N ASN A 41 25.57 -8.63 5.26
CA ASN A 41 26.23 -9.40 6.31
C ASN A 41 25.28 -9.48 7.52
N LEU A 42 24.89 -10.68 7.92
CA LEU A 42 23.84 -10.96 8.91
C LEU A 42 24.36 -11.16 10.35
N ASP A 43 25.56 -10.70 10.66
CA ASP A 43 26.13 -10.78 12.01
C ASP A 43 26.31 -9.40 12.66
N LYS A 44 25.35 -9.09 13.53
CA LYS A 44 25.44 -8.49 14.88
C LYS A 44 26.59 -7.49 15.22
N LYS A 45 26.12 -6.40 15.86
CA LYS A 45 26.61 -5.71 17.08
C LYS A 45 27.39 -4.38 16.98
N GLU A 46 26.76 -3.39 17.63
CA GLU A 46 27.29 -2.37 18.56
C GLU A 46 28.36 -1.36 18.11
N ASP A 47 27.90 -0.11 18.14
CA ASP A 47 28.45 1.03 18.85
C ASP A 47 29.75 1.73 18.41
N SER A 48 29.55 3.05 18.28
CA SER A 48 30.33 4.13 18.88
C SER A 48 31.46 4.79 18.07
N SER A 49 31.53 6.12 18.34
CA SER A 49 32.64 7.06 18.20
C SER A 49 32.87 7.69 16.81
N ILE A 50 33.27 8.96 16.64
CA ILE A 50 33.48 10.17 17.48
C ILE A 50 33.57 11.35 16.46
N MET A 51 33.28 12.56 16.95
CA MET A 51 33.55 13.92 16.44
C MET A 51 34.62 14.10 15.34
N SER A 52 34.42 15.08 14.44
CA SER A 52 34.96 16.46 14.58
C SER A 52 34.97 17.27 13.26
N ASP A 53 34.54 18.52 13.38
CA ASP A 53 34.97 19.75 12.68
C ASP A 53 34.98 19.87 11.15
N SER A 54 34.24 20.84 10.62
CA SER A 54 34.79 22.15 10.21
C SER A 54 33.84 22.91 9.26
N ALA A 55 33.85 24.24 9.40
CA ALA A 55 32.89 25.19 8.86
C ALA A 55 33.01 25.45 7.35
N PHE A 56 31.88 25.58 6.64
CA PHE A 56 31.77 26.46 5.47
C PHE A 56 30.33 26.94 5.20
N HIS A 57 30.25 28.19 4.74
CA HIS A 57 29.11 29.08 4.50
C HIS A 57 27.85 28.46 3.83
N GLN A 58 26.67 28.76 4.38
CA GLN A 58 25.37 28.65 3.70
C GLN A 58 24.85 30.04 3.30
N PRO A 59 24.29 30.25 2.08
CA PRO A 59 23.41 31.37 1.82
C PRO A 59 21.98 31.07 2.33
N LYS A 60 21.40 32.09 2.97
CA LYS A 60 20.04 32.10 3.52
C LYS A 60 18.99 31.83 2.43
N VAL A 61 18.15 30.82 2.65
CA VAL A 61 16.84 30.69 2.00
C VAL A 61 15.81 30.51 3.11
N ASN A 62 14.78 31.35 3.06
CA ASN A 62 13.77 31.53 4.10
C ASN A 62 12.95 30.25 4.29
N ASN A 63 13.03 29.65 5.48
CA ASN A 63 12.18 28.55 5.91
C ASN A 63 10.76 29.06 6.19
N SER A 64 9.83 28.80 5.27
CA SER A 64 8.43 28.62 5.64
C SER A 64 8.32 27.33 6.44
N ASN A 65 7.87 27.44 7.69
CA ASN A 65 7.57 26.33 8.58
C ASN A 65 6.59 25.36 7.90
N THR A 66 7.11 24.26 7.38
CA THR A 66 6.33 23.04 7.18
C THR A 66 6.98 21.97 8.01
N ASN A 67 6.27 21.57 9.07
CA ASN A 67 6.59 20.39 9.85
C ASN A 67 6.51 19.19 8.92
N SER A 68 7.63 18.84 8.28
CA SER A 68 7.80 17.57 7.59
C SER A 68 7.87 16.50 8.66
N THR A 69 6.70 16.09 9.15
CA THR A 69 6.54 14.80 9.80
C THR A 69 7.07 13.78 8.82
N THR A 70 8.24 13.24 9.11
CA THR A 70 8.80 12.06 8.49
C THR A 70 7.72 10.99 8.49
N LEU A 71 7.04 10.82 7.35
CA LEU A 71 6.13 9.71 7.15
C LEU A 71 7.01 8.46 7.06
N ILE A 72 7.32 7.89 8.22
CA ILE A 72 7.64 6.48 8.31
C ILE A 72 6.54 5.79 7.50
N PRO A 73 6.85 5.02 6.43
CA PRO A 73 5.85 4.23 5.76
C PRO A 73 5.19 3.38 6.84
N GLN A 74 3.97 3.76 7.19
CA GLN A 74 3.23 3.02 8.19
C GLN A 74 2.97 1.68 7.54
N GLU A 75 3.70 0.65 7.98
CA GLU A 75 3.41 -0.76 7.72
C GLU A 75 2.04 -1.04 8.35
N LEU A 76 1.00 -0.55 7.70
CA LEU A 76 -0.36 -0.62 8.16
C LEU A 76 -0.76 -2.09 8.03
N GLY A 77 -1.03 -2.73 9.17
CA GLY A 77 -1.45 -4.13 9.18
C GLY A 77 -2.68 -4.36 8.30
N MET A 78 -2.83 -5.59 7.81
CA MET A 78 -4.02 -5.99 7.05
C MET A 78 -5.28 -5.63 7.84
N PHE A 79 -6.28 -5.02 7.19
CA PHE A 79 -7.52 -4.55 7.83
C PHE A 79 -7.39 -3.42 8.85
N SER A 80 -6.39 -2.56 8.78
CA SER A 80 -6.24 -1.47 9.78
C SER A 80 -7.43 -0.49 9.84
N HIS A 81 -8.22 -0.35 8.76
CA HIS A 81 -9.47 0.44 8.75
C HIS A 81 -10.54 -0.20 7.86
N PRO A 82 -11.28 -1.20 8.36
CA PRO A 82 -12.14 -2.01 7.51
C PRO A 82 -13.47 -1.34 7.12
N PHE A 83 -13.94 -0.41 7.96
CA PHE A 83 -15.21 0.32 7.75
C PHE A 83 -15.00 1.71 7.13
N SER A 84 -13.77 2.06 6.78
CA SER A 84 -13.42 3.33 6.12
C SER A 84 -13.33 3.15 4.61
N PHE A 85 -13.83 4.13 3.86
CA PHE A 85 -13.70 4.20 2.41
C PHE A 85 -12.33 4.71 1.93
N LYS A 86 -11.49 5.22 2.85
CA LYS A 86 -10.20 5.83 2.49
C LYS A 86 -9.08 4.78 2.44
N GLY A 87 -8.15 4.99 1.51
CA GLY A 87 -6.98 4.14 1.32
C GLY A 87 -7.13 3.14 0.19
N ARG A 88 -6.15 2.23 0.11
CA ARG A 88 -6.01 1.24 -0.95
C ARG A 88 -5.89 -0.15 -0.33
N ILE A 89 -6.58 -1.12 -0.91
CA ILE A 89 -6.44 -2.52 -0.51
C ILE A 89 -6.03 -3.40 -1.69
N ARG A 90 -5.31 -4.47 -1.39
CA ARG A 90 -4.89 -5.47 -2.39
C ARG A 90 -5.97 -6.52 -2.58
N ARG A 91 -5.78 -7.34 -3.62
CA ARG A 91 -6.63 -8.50 -3.94
C ARG A 91 -6.82 -9.45 -2.76
N LEU A 92 -5.77 -9.68 -1.97
CA LEU A 92 -5.83 -10.62 -0.84
C LEU A 92 -6.75 -10.11 0.27
N GLU A 93 -6.60 -8.84 0.68
CA GLU A 93 -7.48 -8.23 1.68
C GLU A 93 -8.93 -8.14 1.16
N PHE A 94 -9.11 -7.76 -0.11
CA PHE A 94 -10.43 -7.76 -0.74
C PHE A 94 -11.05 -9.17 -0.81
N GLY A 95 -10.27 -10.19 -1.19
CA GLY A 95 -10.72 -11.57 -1.28
C GLY A 95 -11.13 -12.14 0.08
N ILE A 96 -10.35 -11.86 1.14
CA ILE A 96 -10.71 -12.24 2.51
C ILE A 96 -11.98 -11.49 2.95
N SER A 97 -12.10 -10.20 2.63
CA SER A 97 -13.32 -9.41 2.92
C SER A 97 -14.55 -10.01 2.25
N LEU A 98 -14.43 -10.42 0.98
CA LEU A 98 -15.49 -11.06 0.23
C LEU A 98 -15.90 -12.39 0.87
N ILE A 99 -14.92 -13.23 1.24
CA ILE A 99 -15.18 -14.50 1.92
C ILE A 99 -15.91 -14.28 3.25
N ILE A 100 -15.45 -13.32 4.07
CA ILE A 100 -16.10 -12.98 5.35
C ILE A 100 -17.56 -12.58 5.12
N PHE A 101 -17.81 -11.68 4.16
CA PHE A 101 -19.16 -11.24 3.84
C PHE A 101 -20.04 -12.39 3.32
N THR A 102 -19.52 -13.24 2.44
CA THR A 102 -20.26 -14.39 1.90
C THR A 102 -20.61 -15.42 2.97
N ILE A 103 -19.66 -15.79 3.84
CA ILE A 103 -19.91 -16.73 4.94
C ILE A 103 -20.97 -16.16 5.88
N TRP A 104 -20.81 -14.89 6.27
CA TRP A 104 -21.77 -14.21 7.13
C TRP A 104 -23.18 -14.17 6.49
N ALA A 105 -23.28 -13.85 5.20
CA ALA A 105 -24.57 -13.83 4.49
C ALA A 105 -25.20 -15.23 4.44
N ILE A 106 -24.42 -16.29 4.20
CA ILE A 106 -24.92 -17.68 4.22
C ILE A 106 -25.51 -18.01 5.60
N ILE A 107 -24.78 -17.69 6.68
CA ILE A 107 -25.25 -17.93 8.06
C ILE A 107 -26.58 -17.22 8.31
N VAL A 108 -26.68 -15.94 7.94
CA VAL A 108 -27.91 -15.15 8.15
C VAL A 108 -29.07 -15.72 7.33
N ASN A 109 -28.87 -16.10 6.07
CA ASN A 109 -29.94 -16.68 5.25
C ASN A 109 -30.44 -18.01 5.84
N ILE A 110 -29.55 -18.93 6.20
CA ILE A 110 -29.93 -20.20 6.85
C ILE A 110 -30.69 -19.93 8.15
N ALA A 111 -30.20 -19.00 8.98
CA ALA A 111 -30.85 -18.64 10.23
C ALA A 111 -32.20 -17.94 10.04
N THR A 112 -32.49 -17.34 8.89
CA THR A 112 -33.78 -16.67 8.63
C THR A 112 -34.83 -17.64 8.05
N GLU A 113 -34.39 -18.76 7.48
CA GLU A 113 -35.27 -19.82 6.95
C GLU A 113 -35.79 -20.78 8.04
N ASP A 114 -35.19 -20.76 9.23
CA ASP A 114 -35.59 -21.61 10.35
C ASP A 114 -36.98 -21.18 10.89
N PRO A 115 -38.00 -22.08 10.86
CA PRO A 115 -39.35 -21.76 11.32
C PRO A 115 -39.45 -21.50 12.83
N ASP A 116 -38.44 -21.91 13.62
CA ASP A 116 -38.42 -21.71 15.07
C ASP A 116 -37.95 -20.29 15.47
N ILE A 117 -37.52 -19.48 14.50
CA ILE A 117 -37.06 -18.11 14.73
C ILE A 117 -38.26 -17.18 14.87
N GLU A 118 -38.41 -16.58 16.06
CA GLU A 118 -39.43 -15.56 16.30
C GLU A 118 -39.27 -14.35 15.36
N GLY A 119 -40.38 -13.73 14.97
CA GLY A 119 -40.38 -12.60 14.03
C GLY A 119 -39.51 -11.41 14.48
N GLY A 120 -39.35 -11.19 15.79
CA GLY A 120 -38.43 -10.18 16.33
C GLY A 120 -36.97 -10.47 16.02
N SER A 121 -36.56 -11.74 16.12
CA SER A 121 -35.20 -12.21 15.80
C SER A 121 -34.91 -12.14 14.30
N ALA A 122 -35.90 -12.45 13.46
CA ALA A 122 -35.77 -12.30 12.00
C ALA A 122 -35.51 -10.84 11.59
N VAL A 123 -36.16 -9.87 12.25
CA VAL A 123 -35.89 -8.43 12.01
C VAL A 123 -34.47 -8.04 12.41
N LEU A 124 -33.95 -8.56 13.52
CA LEU A 124 -32.56 -8.30 13.95
C LEU A 124 -31.55 -8.89 12.98
N LEU A 125 -31.80 -10.11 12.48
CA LEU A 125 -31.00 -10.74 11.43
C LEU A 125 -30.99 -9.88 10.15
N LEU A 126 -32.15 -9.36 9.74
CA LEU A 126 -32.21 -8.44 8.60
C LEU A 126 -31.42 -7.15 8.84
N LEU A 127 -31.55 -6.54 10.02
CA LEU A 127 -30.82 -5.32 10.37
C LEU A 127 -29.30 -5.52 10.40
N SER A 128 -28.83 -6.74 10.68
CA SER A 128 -27.40 -7.06 10.66
C SER A 128 -26.76 -6.95 9.26
N TYR A 129 -27.56 -6.92 8.18
CA TYR A 129 -27.06 -6.60 6.83
C TYR A 129 -26.52 -5.18 6.69
N ILE A 130 -27.02 -4.23 7.47
CA ILE A 130 -26.59 -2.83 7.36
C ILE A 130 -25.07 -2.68 7.60
N PRO A 131 -24.52 -3.10 8.74
CA PRO A 131 -23.08 -3.02 8.97
C PRO A 131 -22.27 -3.95 8.04
N ALA A 132 -22.81 -5.11 7.66
CA ALA A 132 -22.13 -6.05 6.76
C ALA A 132 -21.97 -5.49 5.34
N LEU A 133 -23.03 -4.87 4.79
CA LEU A 133 -23.00 -4.19 3.51
C LEU A 133 -22.08 -2.96 3.55
N TRP A 134 -22.10 -2.20 4.64
CA TRP A 134 -21.17 -1.09 4.83
C TRP A 134 -19.72 -1.53 4.79
N PHE A 135 -19.39 -2.60 5.51
CA PHE A 135 -18.06 -3.23 5.45
C PHE A 135 -17.71 -3.64 4.02
N TYR A 136 -18.59 -4.38 3.33
CA TYR A 136 -18.33 -4.84 1.97
C TYR A 136 -18.09 -3.68 1.00
N TRP A 137 -18.92 -2.64 1.04
CA TRP A 137 -18.77 -1.45 0.20
C TRP A 137 -17.52 -0.65 0.51
N ALA A 138 -17.14 -0.53 1.78
CA ALA A 138 -15.90 0.13 2.18
C ALA A 138 -14.68 -0.56 1.56
N GLN A 139 -14.64 -1.88 1.60
CA GLN A 139 -13.55 -2.67 1.01
C GLN A 139 -13.54 -2.56 -0.52
N LEU A 140 -14.71 -2.67 -1.14
CA LEU A 140 -14.83 -2.55 -2.59
C LEU A 140 -14.38 -1.17 -3.10
N CYS A 141 -14.77 -0.08 -2.42
CA CYS A 141 -14.27 1.27 -2.72
C CYS A 141 -12.74 1.36 -2.66
N LYS A 142 -12.13 0.89 -1.56
CA LYS A 142 -10.66 0.91 -1.41
C LYS A 142 -9.96 0.09 -2.50
N ARG A 143 -10.63 -0.92 -3.04
CA ARG A 143 -10.10 -1.75 -4.12
C ARG A 143 -10.26 -1.05 -5.50
N PHE A 144 -11.32 -0.28 -5.72
CA PHE A 144 -11.42 0.64 -6.86
C PHE A 144 -10.35 1.74 -6.79
N HIS A 145 -10.13 2.30 -5.60
CA HIS A 145 -9.07 3.28 -5.34
C HIS A 145 -7.68 2.72 -5.64
N ASP A 146 -7.43 1.44 -5.34
CA ASP A 146 -6.16 0.79 -5.68
C ASP A 146 -5.89 0.78 -7.19
N ARG A 147 -6.91 0.93 -8.03
CA ARG A 147 -6.80 1.01 -9.48
C ARG A 147 -6.82 2.44 -10.04
N GLY A 148 -6.83 3.45 -9.18
CA GLY A 148 -6.99 4.86 -9.58
C GLY A 148 -8.40 5.20 -10.05
N CYS A 149 -9.39 4.34 -9.78
CA CYS A 149 -10.80 4.61 -10.10
C CYS A 149 -11.51 5.19 -8.88
N SER A 150 -12.54 6.01 -9.11
CA SER A 150 -13.38 6.55 -8.04
C SER A 150 -14.21 5.46 -7.36
N GLY A 151 -14.54 5.63 -6.08
CA GLY A 151 -15.49 4.74 -5.37
C GLY A 151 -16.92 4.78 -5.93
N THR A 152 -17.25 5.76 -6.77
CA THR A 152 -18.57 5.90 -7.41
C THR A 152 -18.91 4.75 -8.34
N TYR A 153 -17.93 3.94 -8.76
CA TYR A 153 -18.19 2.76 -9.58
C TYR A 153 -19.04 1.70 -8.86
N ILE A 154 -19.17 1.78 -7.53
CA ILE A 154 -20.10 0.94 -6.76
C ILE A 154 -21.54 1.04 -7.28
N PHE A 155 -22.01 2.21 -7.72
CA PHE A 155 -23.39 2.35 -8.21
C PHE A 155 -23.68 1.51 -9.46
N PHE A 156 -22.66 1.21 -10.26
CA PHE A 156 -22.83 0.35 -11.42
C PHE A 156 -22.99 -1.14 -11.08
N LEU A 157 -22.75 -1.56 -9.82
CA LEU A 157 -23.09 -2.91 -9.36
C LEU A 157 -24.60 -3.19 -9.40
N LEU A 158 -25.42 -2.15 -9.40
CA LEU A 158 -26.88 -2.27 -9.55
C LEU A 158 -27.29 -2.75 -10.95
N ILE A 159 -26.40 -2.66 -11.94
CA ILE A 159 -26.64 -3.12 -13.31
C ILE A 159 -26.14 -4.56 -13.43
N PRO A 160 -27.03 -5.57 -13.60
CA PRO A 160 -26.66 -7.00 -13.47
C PRO A 160 -25.51 -7.45 -14.38
N ILE A 161 -25.53 -7.05 -15.65
CA ILE A 161 -24.49 -7.43 -16.63
C ILE A 161 -23.15 -6.76 -16.29
N TYR A 162 -23.19 -5.51 -15.87
CA TYR A 162 -21.98 -4.76 -15.51
C TYR A 162 -21.38 -5.23 -14.19
N ASN A 163 -22.21 -5.71 -13.26
CA ASN A 163 -21.79 -6.27 -11.99
C ASN A 163 -20.84 -7.47 -12.19
N LEU A 164 -21.17 -8.40 -13.09
CA LEU A 164 -20.29 -9.53 -13.40
C LEU A 164 -18.93 -9.08 -13.95
N TYR A 165 -18.93 -8.09 -14.85
CA TYR A 165 -17.71 -7.49 -15.37
C TYR A 165 -16.87 -6.87 -14.25
N LEU A 166 -17.48 -6.10 -13.35
CA LEU A 166 -16.79 -5.47 -12.22
C LEU A 166 -16.21 -6.50 -11.25
N ILE A 167 -16.94 -7.55 -10.91
CA ILE A 167 -16.44 -8.61 -10.01
C ILE A 167 -15.23 -9.31 -10.62
N CYS A 168 -15.31 -9.70 -11.89
CA CYS A 168 -14.19 -10.32 -12.61
C CYS A 168 -12.98 -9.38 -12.65
N MET A 169 -13.22 -8.12 -13.05
CA MET A 169 -12.21 -7.08 -13.04
C MET A 169 -11.58 -6.93 -11.66
N GLN A 170 -12.37 -7.06 -10.59
CA GLN A 170 -11.90 -6.80 -9.26
C GLN A 170 -10.97 -7.88 -8.71
N ILE A 171 -11.27 -9.14 -9.04
CA ILE A 171 -10.53 -10.33 -8.64
C ILE A 171 -9.26 -10.49 -9.49
N PHE A 172 -9.34 -10.23 -10.80
CA PHE A 172 -8.27 -10.57 -11.75
C PHE A 172 -7.35 -9.41 -12.13
N ALA A 173 -7.75 -8.16 -11.95
CA ALA A 173 -6.90 -7.05 -12.35
C ALA A 173 -6.00 -6.50 -11.24
N ASP A 174 -4.83 -6.03 -11.65
CA ASP A 174 -3.80 -5.54 -10.75
C ASP A 174 -4.04 -4.08 -10.37
N GLY A 175 -3.54 -3.71 -9.19
CA GLY A 175 -3.54 -2.34 -8.71
C GLY A 175 -2.59 -1.45 -9.50
N ASP A 176 -2.87 -0.15 -9.44
CA ASP A 176 -2.00 0.90 -9.94
C ASP A 176 -0.62 0.83 -9.27
N LYS A 177 0.41 1.21 -10.03
CA LYS A 177 1.80 1.19 -9.54
C LYS A 177 2.11 2.53 -8.87
N PHE A 178 2.95 2.49 -7.84
CA PHE A 178 3.35 3.70 -7.10
C PHE A 178 2.17 4.35 -6.38
N GLU A 179 2.41 5.50 -5.77
CA GLU A 179 1.41 6.30 -5.09
C GLU A 179 0.38 6.88 -6.07
N ASN A 180 -0.88 6.90 -5.66
CA ASN A 180 -1.96 7.58 -6.39
C ASN A 180 -2.70 8.54 -5.46
N GLU A 181 -3.71 9.24 -5.99
CA GLU A 181 -4.54 10.20 -5.25
C GLU A 181 -5.30 9.60 -4.04
N TYR A 182 -5.37 8.27 -3.92
CA TYR A 182 -5.97 7.55 -2.80
C TYR A 182 -4.96 7.01 -1.78
N GLY A 183 -3.66 7.20 -2.01
CA GLY A 183 -2.58 6.88 -1.08
C GLY A 183 -1.46 5.99 -1.63
N PRO A 184 -0.52 5.58 -0.75
CA PRO A 184 0.69 4.86 -1.13
C PRO A 184 0.38 3.45 -1.69
N ASP A 185 1.27 2.92 -2.53
CA ASP A 185 1.13 1.58 -3.08
C ASP A 185 1.13 0.53 -1.96
N PRO A 186 0.08 -0.28 -1.79
CA PRO A 186 0.06 -1.34 -0.79
C PRO A 186 1.05 -2.48 -1.12
N LYS A 187 1.72 -2.44 -2.28
CA LYS A 187 2.86 -3.31 -2.62
C LYS A 187 4.22 -2.72 -2.24
N GLY A 188 4.29 -1.47 -1.77
CA GLY A 188 5.56 -0.81 -1.43
C GLY A 188 6.51 -0.68 -2.62
N ARG A 189 6.00 -0.58 -3.85
CA ARG A 189 6.80 -0.42 -5.08
C ARG A 189 7.15 1.06 -5.31
N ASN A 190 7.56 1.77 -4.26
CA ASN A 190 7.87 3.19 -4.30
C ASN A 190 9.34 3.43 -4.67
#